data_AF-A0A412FDE4-F1
#
_entry.id   AF-A0A412FDE4-F1
#
_cell.length_a   1.000
_cell.length_b   1.000
_cell.length_c   1.000
_cell.angle_alpha   90.00
_cell.angle_beta   90.00
_cell.angle_gamma   90.00
#
_symmetry.space_group_name_H-M   'P 1'
#
loop_
_entity.id
_entity.type
_entity.pdbx_description
1 polymer ?
#
loop_
_entity_poly.entity_id
_entity_poly.type
_entity_poly.pdbx_seq_one_letter_code
_entity_poly.pdbx_strand_id
1 'polypeptide(L)'
;MQELFSVMHAVNLGREQKVLYFNFLEFSGFLELFGQTGNFDFTDVVLKLRSGELTTEYFWNCVYEMSGISVILPFENPENIRQIGRQEWEQFIDFMEQNTDFEVLVVDFGVSMPELADCMSRCDELLLIGREGYFYECRDKHFYEWLEKTGHQAVAEKIHKVNVPYTAKNIHGGGNVIEQLQWSEFGDFVRRWKEIMDE
;
A
#
# COMPACT_ATOMS: atom_id res chain seq x y z
N MET A 1 -1.75 5.61 -10.28
CA MET A 1 -3.12 5.65 -9.71
C MET A 1 -3.23 4.76 -8.49
N GLN A 2 -2.54 3.60 -8.44
CA GLN A 2 -2.49 2.74 -7.27
C GLN A 2 -2.18 3.50 -5.96
N GLU A 3 -1.00 4.13 -5.85
CA GLU A 3 -0.61 4.89 -4.63
C GLU A 3 -1.59 6.02 -4.25
N LEU A 4 -2.13 6.72 -5.25
CA LEU A 4 -3.14 7.75 -4.99
C LEU A 4 -4.43 7.16 -4.44
N PHE A 5 -4.84 6.00 -4.94
CA PHE A 5 -6.05 5.32 -4.49
C PHE A 5 -5.86 4.77 -3.08
N SER A 6 -4.75 4.07 -2.83
CA SER A 6 -4.44 3.44 -1.54
C SER A 6 -4.29 4.48 -0.42
N VAL A 7 -3.59 5.59 -0.66
CA VAL A 7 -3.47 6.68 0.32
C VAL A 7 -4.84 7.31 0.61
N MET A 8 -5.63 7.60 -0.43
CA MET A 8 -6.97 8.15 -0.24
C MET A 8 -7.91 7.18 0.47
N HIS A 9 -7.77 5.88 0.20
CA HIS A 9 -8.53 4.83 0.87
C HIS A 9 -8.13 4.73 2.34
N ALA A 10 -6.82 4.73 2.65
CA ALA A 10 -6.29 4.75 4.01
C ALA A 10 -6.79 5.98 4.79
N VAL A 11 -6.75 7.18 4.19
CA VAL A 11 -7.27 8.40 4.83
C VAL A 11 -8.78 8.33 5.09
N ASN A 12 -9.55 7.66 4.23
CA ASN A 12 -10.97 7.44 4.50
C ASN A 12 -11.19 6.48 5.68
N LEU A 13 -10.43 5.39 5.76
CA LEU A 13 -10.48 4.43 6.88
C LEU A 13 -10.02 5.07 8.20
N GLY A 14 -9.01 5.96 8.14
CA GLY A 14 -8.46 6.70 9.28
C GLY A 14 -9.45 7.59 10.03
N ARG A 15 -10.65 7.81 9.47
CA ARG A 15 -11.73 8.52 10.16
C ARG A 15 -12.35 7.73 11.29
N GLU A 16 -12.27 6.40 11.22
CA GLU A 16 -12.94 5.48 12.16
C GLU A 16 -11.97 4.46 12.77
N GLN A 17 -10.82 4.21 12.15
CA GLN A 17 -9.88 3.16 12.53
C GLN A 17 -8.45 3.70 12.65
N LYS A 18 -7.62 3.05 13.47
CA LYS A 18 -6.17 3.29 13.50
C LYS A 18 -5.49 2.64 12.29
N VAL A 19 -5.07 3.46 11.33
CA VAL A 19 -4.50 2.98 10.06
C VAL A 19 -3.01 3.26 9.99
N LEU A 20 -2.23 2.24 9.61
CA LEU A 20 -0.85 2.40 9.16
C LEU A 20 -0.76 2.16 7.66
N TYR A 21 -0.23 3.12 6.93
CA TYR A 21 0.06 3.01 5.50
C TYR A 21 1.56 2.92 5.23
N PHE A 22 1.94 2.06 4.29
CA PHE A 22 3.29 2.00 3.74
C PHE A 22 3.25 1.40 2.33
N ASN A 23 4.32 1.57 1.56
CA ASN A 23 4.37 1.01 0.22
C ASN A 23 5.73 0.40 -0.13
N PHE A 24 5.66 -0.62 -0.97
CA PHE A 24 6.78 -1.31 -1.59
C PHE A 24 6.80 -1.06 -3.10
N LEU A 25 6.59 0.21 -3.49
CA LEU A 25 6.60 0.64 -4.89
C LEU A 25 7.96 1.21 -5.28
N GLU A 26 8.46 0.79 -6.44
CA GLU A 26 9.65 1.37 -7.02
C GLU A 26 9.34 2.77 -7.55
N PHE A 27 10.18 3.75 -7.19
CA PHE A 27 10.04 5.14 -7.66
C PHE A 27 8.65 5.74 -7.37
N SER A 28 8.13 5.53 -6.15
CA SER A 28 6.79 5.99 -5.77
C SER A 28 6.60 7.51 -5.91
N GLY A 29 7.62 8.29 -5.55
CA GLY A 29 7.50 9.74 -5.46
C GLY A 29 6.70 10.21 -4.24
N PHE A 30 6.42 9.30 -3.29
CA PHE A 30 5.59 9.53 -2.10
C PHE A 30 5.95 10.81 -1.34
N LEU A 31 7.23 11.02 -1.04
CA LEU A 31 7.69 12.18 -0.24
C LEU A 31 7.32 13.50 -0.91
N GLU A 32 7.57 13.63 -2.21
CA GLU A 32 7.27 14.83 -2.97
C GLU A 32 5.76 14.98 -3.21
N LEU A 33 5.07 13.88 -3.52
CA LEU A 33 3.65 13.87 -3.83
C LEU A 33 2.79 14.29 -2.62
N PHE A 34 3.17 13.85 -1.41
CA PHE A 34 2.39 14.09 -0.20
C PHE A 34 3.07 15.06 0.80
N GLY A 35 4.16 15.71 0.37
CA GLY A 35 4.90 16.67 1.19
C GLY A 35 5.44 16.09 2.50
N GLN A 36 5.74 14.79 2.51
CA GLN A 36 6.22 14.08 3.69
C GLN A 36 7.74 14.19 3.82
N THR A 37 8.21 14.30 5.06
CA THR A 37 9.65 14.33 5.37
C THR A 37 9.91 13.49 6.62
N GLY A 38 11.09 12.90 6.70
CA GLY A 38 11.49 12.07 7.82
C GLY A 38 12.94 11.61 7.67
N ASN A 39 13.50 11.09 8.76
CA ASN A 39 14.90 10.64 8.81
C ASN A 39 15.03 9.11 8.74
N PHE A 40 13.95 8.40 8.99
CA PHE A 40 13.85 6.95 8.99
C PHE A 40 12.81 6.50 7.97
N ASP A 41 13.11 5.41 7.28
CA ASP A 41 12.22 4.78 6.30
C ASP A 41 12.03 3.28 6.61
N PHE A 42 11.36 2.55 5.70
CA PHE A 42 11.12 1.13 5.91
C PHE A 42 12.41 0.28 5.98
N THR A 43 13.56 0.76 5.46
CA THR A 43 14.87 0.11 5.63
C THR A 43 15.23 -0.02 7.10
N ASP A 44 15.00 1.02 7.90
CA ASP A 44 15.35 1.02 9.33
C ASP A 44 14.55 -0.02 10.12
N VAL A 45 13.26 -0.14 9.81
CA VAL A 45 12.38 -1.16 10.37
C VAL A 45 12.94 -2.55 10.06
N VAL A 46 13.30 -2.79 8.80
CA VAL A 46 13.75 -4.10 8.30
C VAL A 46 15.10 -4.50 8.87
N LEU A 47 16.02 -3.55 8.99
CA LEU A 47 17.33 -3.78 9.61
C LEU A 47 17.17 -4.26 11.06
N LYS A 48 16.28 -3.62 11.82
CA LYS A 48 16.01 -4.00 13.22
C LYS A 48 15.21 -5.28 13.36
N LEU A 49 14.27 -5.51 12.45
CA LEU A 49 13.49 -6.73 12.40
C LEU A 49 14.40 -7.95 12.16
N ARG A 50 15.32 -7.86 11.20
CA ARG A 50 16.29 -8.92 10.90
C ARG A 50 17.29 -9.22 12.02
N SER A 51 17.72 -8.19 12.76
CA SER A 51 18.59 -8.40 13.91
C SER A 51 17.84 -8.92 15.15
N GLY A 52 16.50 -8.98 15.11
CA GLY A 52 15.68 -9.31 16.27
C GLY A 52 15.67 -8.21 17.34
N GLU A 53 15.97 -6.97 16.95
CA GLU A 53 16.12 -5.81 17.84
C GLU A 53 15.05 -4.72 17.61
N LEU A 54 14.00 -5.01 16.83
CA LEU A 54 12.91 -4.06 16.64
C LEU A 54 12.10 -3.95 17.93
N THR A 55 12.31 -2.85 18.66
CA THR A 55 11.50 -2.48 19.83
C THR A 55 10.33 -1.61 19.41
N THR A 56 9.26 -1.58 20.22
CA THR A 56 8.12 -0.67 20.02
C THR A 56 8.58 0.79 19.98
N GLU A 57 9.51 1.20 20.84
CA GLU A 57 10.07 2.57 20.84
C GLU A 57 10.80 2.88 19.54
N TYR A 58 11.63 1.98 19.03
CA TYR A 58 12.33 2.19 17.75
C TYR A 58 11.35 2.23 16.58
N PHE A 59 10.35 1.34 16.58
CA PHE A 59 9.30 1.33 15.56
C PHE A 59 8.59 2.69 15.48
N TRP A 60 8.19 3.28 16.63
CA TRP A 60 7.53 4.58 16.63
C TRP A 60 8.42 5.74 16.15
N ASN A 61 9.75 5.63 16.19
CA ASN A 61 10.64 6.60 15.54
C ASN A 61 10.58 6.53 14.00
N CYS A 62 10.12 5.41 13.43
CA CYS A 62 9.98 5.20 11.99
C CYS A 62 8.58 5.57 11.47
N VAL A 63 7.65 5.93 12.36
CA VAL A 63 6.25 6.21 12.03
C VAL A 63 5.97 7.72 12.10
N TYR A 64 5.32 8.22 11.05
CA TYR A 64 4.96 9.63 10.91
C TYR A 64 3.44 9.79 10.78
N GLU A 65 2.92 10.97 11.11
CA GLU A 65 1.50 11.29 10.94
C GLU A 65 1.25 11.97 9.59
N MET A 66 0.21 11.55 8.86
CA MET A 66 -0.20 12.15 7.60
C MET A 66 -1.72 12.14 7.48
N SER A 67 -2.36 13.32 7.54
CA SER A 67 -3.80 13.49 7.26
C SER A 67 -4.73 12.51 8.01
N GLY A 68 -4.46 12.26 9.29
CA GLY A 68 -5.28 11.37 10.14
C GLY A 68 -4.93 9.89 10.05
N ILE A 69 -3.86 9.52 9.34
CA ILE A 69 -3.29 8.17 9.36
C ILE A 69 -1.83 8.20 9.80
N SER A 70 -1.30 7.05 10.17
CA SER A 70 0.15 6.85 10.36
C SER A 70 0.77 6.31 9.08
N VAL A 71 2.04 6.67 8.84
CA VAL A 71 2.81 6.19 7.67
C VAL A 71 4.22 5.78 8.07
N ILE A 72 4.75 4.75 7.41
CA ILE A 72 6.20 4.53 7.33
C ILE A 72 6.64 4.97 5.94
N LEU A 73 7.71 5.77 5.87
CA LEU A 73 8.21 6.25 4.58
C LEU A 73 8.71 5.08 3.73
N PRO A 74 8.45 5.10 2.41
CA PRO A 74 8.94 4.04 1.52
C PRO A 74 10.46 4.06 1.47
N PHE A 75 11.04 2.95 1.02
CA PHE A 75 12.48 2.84 0.81
C PHE A 75 13.04 4.00 -0.02
N GLU A 76 14.04 4.70 0.52
CA GLU A 76 14.77 5.74 -0.20
C GLU A 76 15.47 5.14 -1.43
N ASN A 77 16.14 4.00 -1.25
CA ASN A 77 16.66 3.20 -2.35
C ASN A 77 15.65 2.12 -2.76
N PRO A 78 14.98 2.22 -3.93
CA PRO A 78 13.97 1.25 -4.35
C PRO A 78 14.52 -0.17 -4.53
N GLU A 79 15.83 -0.36 -4.73
CA GLU A 79 16.42 -1.70 -4.78
C GLU A 79 16.31 -2.45 -3.45
N ASN A 80 16.16 -1.73 -2.33
CA ASN A 80 16.00 -2.30 -1.00
C ASN A 80 14.65 -3.04 -0.83
N ILE A 81 13.66 -2.83 -1.71
CA ILE A 81 12.41 -3.62 -1.70
C ILE A 81 12.70 -5.13 -1.84
N ARG A 82 13.79 -5.49 -2.54
CA ARG A 82 14.24 -6.88 -2.68
C ARG A 82 14.66 -7.53 -1.36
N GLN A 83 14.79 -6.73 -0.31
CA GLN A 83 15.09 -7.22 1.02
C GLN A 83 13.84 -7.69 1.77
N ILE A 84 12.64 -7.55 1.22
CA ILE A 84 11.39 -7.98 1.88
C ILE A 84 10.83 -9.20 1.19
N GLY A 85 11.33 -10.37 1.60
CA GLY A 85 10.70 -11.63 1.23
C GLY A 85 9.54 -11.97 2.16
N ARG A 86 9.05 -13.20 2.01
CA ARG A 86 7.98 -13.74 2.85
C ARG A 86 8.35 -13.71 4.33
N GLN A 87 9.60 -14.05 4.66
CA GLN A 87 10.05 -14.13 6.05
C GLN A 87 10.01 -12.76 6.75
N GLU A 88 10.58 -11.72 6.14
CA GLU A 88 10.54 -10.37 6.72
C GLU A 88 9.12 -9.84 6.81
N TRP A 89 8.27 -10.16 5.84
CA TRP A 89 6.86 -9.79 5.86
C TRP A 89 6.09 -10.45 7.01
N GLU A 90 6.24 -11.77 7.21
CA GLU A 90 5.61 -12.51 8.31
C GLU A 90 6.08 -11.96 9.67
N GLN A 91 7.39 -11.75 9.84
CA GLN A 91 7.95 -11.15 11.05
C GLN A 91 7.40 -9.74 11.31
N PHE A 92 7.19 -8.94 10.26
CA PHE A 92 6.64 -7.60 10.41
C PHE A 92 5.19 -7.65 10.88
N ILE A 93 4.36 -8.51 10.26
CA ILE A 93 2.98 -8.72 10.67
C ILE A 93 2.91 -9.20 12.13
N ASP A 94 3.71 -10.20 12.51
CA ASP A 94 3.77 -10.69 13.89
C ASP A 94 4.15 -9.57 14.87
N PHE A 95 5.10 -8.70 14.50
CA PHE A 95 5.46 -7.55 15.32
C PHE A 95 4.28 -6.58 15.47
N MET A 96 3.58 -6.25 14.38
CA MET A 96 2.44 -5.34 14.39
C MET A 96 1.32 -5.85 15.30
N GLU A 97 0.95 -7.14 15.16
CA GLU A 97 -0.10 -7.78 15.96
C GLU A 97 0.22 -7.81 17.46
N GLN A 98 1.51 -7.97 17.82
CA GLN A 98 1.93 -8.13 19.21
C GLN A 98 2.23 -6.81 19.92
N ASN A 99 2.67 -5.78 19.18
CA ASN A 99 3.32 -4.60 19.77
C ASN A 99 2.62 -3.28 19.44
N THR A 100 1.59 -3.28 18.60
CA THR A 100 0.88 -2.06 18.19
C THR A 100 -0.63 -2.21 18.36
N ASP A 101 -1.34 -1.09 18.23
CA ASP A 101 -2.80 -1.01 18.28
C ASP A 101 -3.40 -0.56 16.94
N PHE A 102 -2.65 -0.69 15.84
CA PHE A 102 -3.18 -0.48 14.50
C PHE A 102 -4.24 -1.52 14.17
N GLU A 103 -5.36 -1.05 13.66
CA GLU A 103 -6.51 -1.88 13.29
C GLU A 103 -6.45 -2.31 11.82
N VAL A 104 -5.84 -1.47 10.97
CA VAL A 104 -5.71 -1.74 9.53
C VAL A 104 -4.31 -1.38 9.05
N LEU A 105 -3.70 -2.31 8.31
CA LEU A 105 -2.50 -2.05 7.52
C LEU A 105 -2.90 -1.89 6.06
N VAL A 106 -2.57 -0.74 5.46
CA VAL A 106 -2.75 -0.51 4.02
C VAL A 106 -1.39 -0.53 3.36
N VAL A 107 -1.17 -1.54 2.51
CA VAL A 107 0.10 -1.77 1.82
C VAL A 107 -0.07 -1.75 0.31
N ASP A 108 0.82 -1.02 -0.36
CA ASP A 108 0.97 -1.13 -1.81
C ASP A 108 2.12 -2.07 -2.16
N PHE A 109 1.83 -3.09 -2.97
CA PHE A 109 2.84 -4.01 -3.48
C PHE A 109 3.38 -3.59 -4.86
N GLY A 110 4.70 -3.55 -4.98
CA GLY A 110 5.43 -3.47 -6.24
C GLY A 110 5.97 -4.83 -6.67
N VAL A 111 6.33 -4.95 -7.95
CA VAL A 111 6.72 -6.23 -8.56
C VAL A 111 8.15 -6.67 -8.23
N SER A 112 8.99 -5.79 -7.70
CA SER A 112 10.34 -6.15 -7.22
C SER A 112 10.35 -6.85 -5.86
N MET A 113 9.21 -6.94 -5.17
CA MET A 113 9.12 -7.68 -3.92
C MET A 113 9.28 -9.19 -4.17
N PRO A 114 10.28 -9.86 -3.55
CA PRO A 114 10.42 -11.31 -3.63
C PRO A 114 9.21 -12.02 -3.04
N GLU A 115 8.90 -13.21 -3.55
CA GLU A 115 7.83 -14.05 -2.98
C GLU A 115 6.49 -13.30 -2.88
N LEU A 116 6.22 -12.42 -3.85
CA LEU A 116 5.07 -11.51 -3.84
C LEU A 116 3.73 -12.25 -3.63
N ALA A 117 3.57 -13.45 -4.22
CA ALA A 117 2.35 -14.23 -4.06
C ALA A 117 2.16 -14.73 -2.61
N ASP A 118 3.23 -15.19 -1.96
CA ASP A 118 3.22 -15.55 -0.54
C ASP A 118 2.90 -14.32 0.31
N CYS A 119 3.51 -13.16 0.01
CA CYS A 119 3.27 -11.92 0.76
C CYS A 119 1.81 -11.46 0.66
N MET A 120 1.25 -11.45 -0.56
CA MET A 120 -0.16 -11.13 -0.80
C MET A 120 -1.11 -12.14 -0.13
N SER A 121 -0.71 -13.40 0.02
CA SER A 121 -1.55 -14.42 0.67
C SER A 121 -1.89 -14.10 2.13
N ARG A 122 -1.05 -13.31 2.80
CA ARG A 122 -1.24 -12.86 4.19
C ARG A 122 -2.23 -11.70 4.32
N CYS A 123 -2.60 -11.03 3.22
CA CYS A 123 -3.60 -9.96 3.26
C CYS A 123 -5.02 -10.51 3.43
N ASP A 124 -5.90 -9.77 4.09
CA ASP A 124 -7.32 -10.12 4.22
C ASP A 124 -8.10 -9.81 2.94
N GLU A 125 -7.89 -8.61 2.39
CA GLU A 125 -8.45 -8.13 1.13
C GLU A 125 -7.32 -7.61 0.23
N LEU A 126 -7.46 -7.77 -1.10
CA LEU A 126 -6.51 -7.25 -2.09
C LEU A 126 -7.24 -6.39 -3.11
N LEU A 127 -6.74 -5.18 -3.36
CA LEU A 127 -7.33 -4.27 -4.36
C LEU A 127 -6.47 -4.27 -5.62
N LEU A 128 -7.00 -4.80 -6.72
CA LEU A 128 -6.34 -4.74 -8.03
C LEU A 128 -6.73 -3.45 -8.74
N ILE A 129 -5.89 -2.42 -8.60
CA ILE A 129 -6.14 -1.10 -9.16
C ILE A 129 -5.85 -1.09 -10.66
N GLY A 130 -6.91 -1.10 -11.47
CA GLY A 130 -6.85 -1.26 -12.92
C GLY A 130 -7.52 -0.12 -13.68
N ARG A 131 -7.66 -0.35 -14.99
CA ARG A 131 -8.45 0.47 -15.91
C ARG A 131 -9.19 -0.45 -16.88
N GLU A 132 -10.21 0.09 -17.53
CA GLU A 132 -10.94 -0.64 -18.55
C GLU A 132 -10.20 -0.71 -19.88
N GLY A 133 -10.52 -1.76 -20.65
CA GLY A 133 -10.05 -1.98 -22.01
C GLY A 133 -9.13 -3.19 -22.14
N TYR A 134 -9.10 -3.73 -23.36
CA TYR A 134 -8.44 -4.99 -23.69
C TYR A 134 -6.96 -5.08 -23.26
N PHE A 135 -6.22 -3.98 -23.30
CA PHE A 135 -4.82 -3.95 -22.84
C PHE A 135 -4.70 -4.31 -21.35
N TYR A 136 -5.58 -3.76 -20.51
CA TYR A 136 -5.58 -4.01 -19.08
C TYR A 136 -6.14 -5.40 -18.76
N GLU A 137 -7.19 -5.83 -19.47
CA GLU A 137 -7.72 -7.20 -19.36
C GLU A 137 -6.65 -8.27 -19.65
N CYS A 138 -5.81 -8.05 -20.66
CA CYS A 138 -4.67 -8.92 -20.95
C CYS A 138 -3.68 -9.01 -19.76
N ARG A 139 -3.41 -7.89 -19.09
CA ARG A 139 -2.51 -7.85 -17.94
C ARG A 139 -3.11 -8.57 -16.73
N ASP A 140 -4.39 -8.34 -16.46
CA ASP A 140 -5.10 -8.99 -15.36
C ASP A 140 -5.13 -10.49 -15.58
N LYS A 141 -5.45 -10.94 -16.80
CA LYS A 141 -5.39 -12.36 -17.17
C LYS A 141 -4.02 -12.96 -16.90
N HIS A 142 -2.95 -12.29 -17.31
CA HIS A 142 -1.59 -12.77 -17.06
C HIS A 142 -1.28 -12.86 -15.56
N PHE A 143 -1.74 -11.90 -14.76
CA PHE A 143 -1.59 -11.92 -13.31
C PHE A 143 -2.32 -13.12 -12.66
N TYR A 144 -3.57 -13.39 -13.03
CA TYR A 144 -4.30 -14.56 -12.53
C TYR A 144 -3.67 -15.89 -12.97
N GLU A 145 -3.20 -15.99 -14.22
CA GLU A 145 -2.48 -17.17 -14.70
C GLU A 145 -1.16 -17.40 -13.94
N TRP A 146 -0.47 -16.33 -13.54
CA TRP A 146 0.74 -16.43 -12.73
C TRP A 146 0.45 -16.92 -11.31
N LEU A 147 -0.64 -16.45 -10.68
CA LEU A 147 -1.10 -16.98 -9.38
C LEU A 147 -1.41 -18.48 -9.46
N GLU A 148 -2.12 -18.91 -10.50
CA GLU A 148 -2.42 -20.34 -10.70
C GLU A 148 -1.14 -21.17 -10.91
N LYS A 149 -0.23 -20.73 -11.79
CA LYS A 149 1.03 -21.45 -12.09
C LYS A 149 1.95 -21.57 -10.88
N THR A 150 1.87 -20.64 -9.93
CA THR A 150 2.67 -20.65 -8.71
C THR A 150 1.96 -21.32 -7.53
N GLY A 151 0.74 -21.83 -7.70
CA GLY A 151 -0.03 -22.50 -6.65
C GLY A 151 -0.75 -21.56 -5.67
N HIS A 152 -0.89 -20.28 -6.04
CA HIS A 152 -1.49 -19.22 -5.22
C HIS A 152 -2.89 -18.83 -5.69
N GLN A 153 -3.64 -19.73 -6.34
CA GLN A 153 -4.99 -19.42 -6.84
C GLN A 153 -5.97 -18.92 -5.75
N ALA A 154 -5.78 -19.30 -4.48
CA ALA A 154 -6.59 -18.82 -3.37
C ALA A 154 -6.45 -17.29 -3.13
N VAL A 155 -5.34 -16.68 -3.57
CA VAL A 155 -5.17 -15.23 -3.53
C VAL A 155 -6.21 -14.52 -4.40
N ALA A 156 -6.61 -15.14 -5.52
CA ALA A 156 -7.63 -14.59 -6.43
C ALA A 156 -8.99 -14.40 -5.75
N GLU A 157 -9.32 -15.21 -4.75
CA GLU A 157 -10.59 -15.13 -4.02
C GLU A 157 -10.69 -13.88 -3.13
N LYS A 158 -9.54 -13.26 -2.82
CA LYS A 158 -9.45 -12.04 -2.00
C LYS A 158 -9.39 -10.76 -2.83
N ILE A 159 -9.35 -10.88 -4.16
CA ILE A 159 -9.09 -9.75 -5.05
C ILE A 159 -10.40 -9.03 -5.41
N HIS A 160 -10.45 -7.75 -5.09
CA HIS A 160 -11.43 -6.79 -5.56
C HIS A 160 -10.80 -5.94 -6.66
N LYS A 161 -11.27 -6.12 -7.90
CA LYS A 161 -10.80 -5.32 -9.03
C LYS A 161 -11.46 -3.93 -9.02
N VAL A 162 -10.64 -2.89 -8.91
CA VAL A 162 -11.11 -1.49 -8.90
C VAL A 162 -10.64 -0.78 -10.17
N ASN A 163 -11.57 -0.54 -11.09
CA ASN A 163 -11.28 0.23 -12.30
C ASN A 163 -11.34 1.72 -11.98
N VAL A 164 -10.21 2.42 -12.06
CA VAL A 164 -10.14 3.86 -11.78
C VAL A 164 -10.31 4.64 -13.07
N PRO A 165 -11.43 5.37 -13.28
CA PRO A 165 -11.70 6.08 -14.53
C PRO A 165 -10.93 7.42 -14.65
N TYR A 166 -10.03 7.71 -13.72
CA TYR A 166 -9.31 8.99 -13.59
C TYR A 166 -7.82 8.89 -13.97
N THR A 167 -7.23 10.04 -14.27
CA THR A 167 -5.80 10.19 -14.57
C THR A 167 -5.17 11.25 -13.69
N ALA A 168 -3.86 11.12 -13.42
CA ALA A 168 -3.10 12.08 -12.60
C ALA A 168 -2.86 13.45 -13.27
N LYS A 169 -3.43 13.72 -14.45
CA LYS A 169 -3.15 14.93 -15.24
C LYS A 169 -3.54 16.23 -14.54
N ASN A 170 -4.51 16.19 -13.63
CA ASN A 170 -5.04 17.37 -12.94
C ASN A 170 -4.49 17.52 -11.51
N ILE A 171 -3.48 16.74 -11.13
CA ILE A 171 -2.82 16.85 -9.82
C ILE A 171 -1.73 17.91 -9.96
N HIS A 172 -1.86 18.97 -9.17
CA HIS A 172 -0.92 20.09 -9.20
C HIS A 172 0.05 19.96 -8.02
N GLY A 173 1.34 19.93 -8.32
CA GLY A 173 2.40 19.98 -7.31
C GLY A 173 2.44 21.33 -6.59
N GLY A 174 3.08 21.36 -5.42
CA GLY A 174 3.27 22.58 -4.63
C GLY A 174 2.13 22.96 -3.68
N GLY A 175 1.07 22.13 -3.60
CA GLY A 175 -0.02 22.25 -2.61
C GLY A 175 -0.30 20.92 -1.91
N ASN A 176 -1.22 20.91 -0.94
CA ASN A 176 -1.64 19.68 -0.26
C ASN A 176 -2.40 18.77 -1.23
N VAL A 177 -1.73 17.76 -1.77
CA VAL A 177 -2.31 16.83 -2.75
C VAL A 177 -3.46 16.01 -2.15
N ILE A 178 -3.39 15.64 -0.87
CA ILE A 178 -4.46 14.89 -0.21
C ILE A 178 -5.74 15.73 -0.17
N GLU A 179 -5.65 17.01 0.23
CA GLU A 179 -6.80 17.92 0.20
C GLU A 179 -7.35 18.10 -1.22
N GLN A 180 -6.47 18.30 -2.22
CA GLN A 180 -6.90 18.41 -3.62
C GLN A 180 -7.70 17.18 -4.07
N LEU A 181 -7.26 15.98 -3.70
CA LEU A 181 -7.92 14.73 -4.06
C LEU A 181 -9.22 14.53 -3.27
N GLN A 182 -9.23 14.85 -1.97
CA GLN A 182 -10.41 14.74 -1.11
C GLN A 182 -11.63 15.47 -1.66
N TRP A 183 -11.43 16.65 -2.25
CA TRP A 183 -12.47 17.53 -2.81
C TRP A 183 -12.66 17.37 -4.33
N SER A 184 -12.17 16.28 -4.91
CA SER A 184 -12.30 15.98 -6.34
C SER A 184 -13.23 14.78 -6.59
N GLU A 185 -13.65 14.60 -7.84
CA GLU A 185 -14.38 13.40 -8.29
C GLU A 185 -13.61 12.10 -7.99
N PHE A 186 -12.28 12.15 -7.98
CA PHE A 186 -11.46 11.00 -7.58
C PHE A 186 -11.67 10.67 -6.10
N GLY A 187 -11.70 11.67 -5.22
CA GLY A 187 -11.99 11.48 -3.80
C GLY A 187 -13.40 10.94 -3.56
N ASP A 188 -14.39 11.43 -4.32
CA ASP A 188 -15.75 10.90 -4.29
C ASP A 188 -15.80 9.42 -4.71
N PHE A 189 -15.08 9.08 -5.78
CA PHE A 189 -14.95 7.69 -6.23
C PHE A 189 -14.31 6.80 -5.15
N VAL A 190 -13.18 7.22 -4.55
CA VAL A 190 -12.50 6.42 -3.52
C VAL A 190 -13.35 6.29 -2.23
N ARG A 191 -14.28 7.19 -1.96
CA ARG A 191 -15.22 7.02 -0.84
C ARG A 191 -16.28 5.94 -1.10
N ARG A 192 -16.65 5.74 -2.37
CA ARG A 192 -17.78 4.90 -2.78
C ARG A 192 -17.38 3.65 -3.56
N TRP A 193 -16.09 3.34 -3.64
CA TRP A 193 -15.61 2.28 -4.53
C TRP A 193 -16.24 0.91 -4.26
N LYS A 194 -16.49 0.55 -2.99
CA LYS A 194 -17.20 -0.70 -2.64
C LYS A 194 -18.65 -0.68 -3.14
N GLU A 195 -19.38 0.41 -2.92
CA GLU A 195 -20.76 0.58 -3.41
C GLU A 195 -20.84 0.46 -4.94
N ILE A 196 -19.88 1.06 -5.66
CA ILE A 196 -19.83 1.06 -7.12
C ILE A 196 -19.53 -0.35 -7.68
N MET A 197 -18.85 -1.21 -6.91
CA MET A 197 -18.54 -2.58 -7.34
C MET A 197 -19.69 -3.56 -7.13
N ASP A 198 -20.59 -3.26 -6.19
CA ASP A 198 -21.76 -4.10 -5.90
C ASP A 198 -22.99 -3.77 -6.79
N GLU A 199 -22.91 -2.70 -7.61
CA GLU A 199 -23.91 -2.28 -8.61
C GLU A 199 -23.69 -2.92 -9.99
#